data_AF-A0A7X8LDP6-F1
#
_entry.id   AF-A0A7X8LDP6-F1
#
_cell.length_a   1.000
_cell.length_b   1.000
_cell.length_c   1.000
_cell.angle_alpha   90.00
_cell.angle_beta   90.00
_cell.angle_gamma   90.00
#
_symmetry.space_group_name_H-M   'P 1'
#
loop_
_entity.id
_entity.type
_entity.pdbx_description
1 polymer ?
#
loop_
_entity_poly.entity_id
_entity_poly.type
_entity_poly.pdbx_seq_one_letter_code
_entity_poly.pdbx_strand_id
1 'polypeptide(L)'
;MAREKNKTRLLQLYASMFLAIVLGVYAQDIAYFLHNNLTIPLLLGLTLATILSILLFLIPPILLSKLCKVGKKEIKIYLGINTLIGVVISLFSLIVLAAWWG
;
A
#
# COMPACT_ATOMS: atom_id res chain seq x y z
N MET A 1 17.56 23.13 -6.79
CA MET A 1 17.55 21.70 -7.15
C MET A 1 17.34 20.72 -5.98
N ALA A 2 18.13 20.74 -4.90
CA ALA A 2 17.97 19.75 -3.81
C ALA A 2 16.62 19.85 -3.05
N ARG A 3 16.08 21.07 -2.89
CA ARG A 3 14.80 21.32 -2.20
C ARG A 3 13.58 20.82 -2.98
N GLU A 4 13.59 20.96 -4.32
CA GLU A 4 12.54 20.41 -5.19
C GLU A 4 12.56 18.89 -5.21
N LYS A 5 13.74 18.26 -5.33
CA LYS A 5 13.87 16.79 -5.28
C LYS A 5 13.26 16.19 -4.01
N ASN A 6 13.39 16.85 -2.86
CA ASN A 6 12.79 16.39 -1.61
C ASN A 6 11.25 16.51 -1.62
N LYS A 7 10.72 17.58 -2.21
CA LYS A 7 9.27 17.80 -2.32
C LYS A 7 8.61 16.75 -3.23
N THR A 8 9.23 16.44 -4.37
CA THR A 8 8.74 15.40 -5.29
C THR A 8 8.78 14.00 -4.65
N ARG A 9 9.83 13.70 -3.88
CA ARG A 9 9.94 12.42 -3.15
C ARG A 9 8.86 12.26 -2.09
N LEU A 10 8.58 13.29 -1.29
CA LEU A 10 7.49 13.27 -0.32
C LEU A 10 6.13 13.06 -0.99
N LEU A 11 5.91 13.71 -2.14
CA LEU A 11 4.66 13.59 -2.89
C LEU A 11 4.47 12.16 -3.43
N GLN A 12 5.54 11.51 -3.92
CA GLN A 12 5.51 10.10 -4.31
C GLN A 12 5.17 9.16 -3.15
N LEU A 13 5.68 9.42 -1.95
CA LEU A 13 5.36 8.61 -0.76
C LEU A 13 3.87 8.68 -0.42
N TYR A 14 3.29 9.88 -0.34
CA TYR A 14 1.85 10.03 -0.09
C TYR A 14 1.00 9.43 -1.21
N ALA A 15 1.43 9.54 -2.47
CA ALA A 15 0.73 8.89 -3.59
C ALA A 15 0.76 7.35 -3.47
N SER A 16 1.91 6.77 -3.12
CA SER A 16 2.02 5.32 -2.90
C SER A 16 1.14 4.84 -1.75
N MET A 17 1.06 5.64 -0.68
CA MET A 17 0.20 5.38 0.46
C MET A 17 -1.28 5.41 0.07
N PHE A 18 -1.71 6.41 -0.69
CA PHE A 18 -3.08 6.51 -1.18
C PHE A 18 -3.45 5.32 -2.09
N LEU A 19 -2.57 4.94 -3.01
CA LEU A 19 -2.76 3.76 -3.86
C LEU A 19 -2.88 2.48 -3.02
N ALA A 20 -2.03 2.30 -2.01
CA ALA A 20 -2.07 1.14 -1.13
C ALA A 20 -3.42 1.02 -0.39
N ILE A 21 -3.97 2.15 0.08
CA ILE A 21 -5.28 2.20 0.72
C ILE A 21 -6.37 1.76 -0.27
N VAL A 22 -6.39 2.34 -1.47
CA VAL A 22 -7.38 1.98 -2.50
C VAL A 22 -7.28 0.48 -2.84
N LEU A 23 -6.07 -0.02 -3.08
CA LEU A 23 -5.84 -1.44 -3.38
C LEU A 23 -6.28 -2.36 -2.23
N GLY A 24 -6.04 -1.98 -0.98
CA GLY A 24 -6.38 -2.81 0.18
C GLY A 24 -7.87 -2.82 0.51
N VAL A 25 -8.53 -1.66 0.43
CA VAL A 25 -9.97 -1.52 0.69
C VAL A 25 -10.79 -2.15 -0.44
N TYR A 26 -10.45 -1.85 -1.69
CA TYR A 26 -11.17 -2.36 -2.87
C TYR A 26 -10.60 -3.67 -3.40
N ALA A 27 -9.73 -4.36 -2.65
CA ALA A 27 -9.13 -5.63 -3.06
C ALA A 27 -10.19 -6.64 -3.53
N GLN A 28 -11.30 -6.70 -2.79
CA GLN A 28 -12.40 -7.61 -3.07
C GLN A 28 -13.17 -7.22 -4.33
N ASP A 29 -13.53 -5.95 -4.49
CA ASP A 29 -14.22 -5.46 -5.69
C ASP A 29 -13.37 -5.65 -6.95
N ILE A 30 -12.07 -5.38 -6.85
CA ILE A 30 -11.10 -5.62 -7.91
C ILE A 30 -11.05 -7.12 -8.24
N ALA A 31 -10.96 -7.98 -7.23
CA ALA A 31 -10.93 -9.42 -7.43
C ALA A 31 -12.20 -9.94 -8.14
N TYR A 32 -13.38 -9.45 -7.75
CA TYR A 32 -14.64 -9.78 -8.41
C TYR A 32 -14.69 -9.28 -9.85
N PHE A 33 -14.23 -8.06 -10.10
CA PHE A 33 -14.14 -7.52 -11.45
C PHE A 33 -13.24 -8.36 -12.35
N LEU A 34 -12.05 -8.74 -11.86
CA LEU A 34 -11.13 -9.62 -12.59
C LEU A 34 -11.73 -11.01 -12.82
N HIS A 35 -12.42 -11.57 -11.82
CA HIS A 35 -13.06 -12.87 -11.94
C HIS A 35 -14.14 -12.87 -13.01
N ASN A 36 -15.03 -11.88 -12.98
CA ASN A 36 -16.19 -11.81 -13.87
C ASN A 36 -15.83 -11.45 -15.32
N ASN A 37 -14.76 -10.67 -15.55
CA ASN A 37 -14.41 -10.18 -16.89
C ASN A 37 -13.23 -10.93 -17.53
N LEU A 38 -12.28 -11.41 -16.72
CA LEU A 38 -11.04 -12.02 -17.19
C LEU A 38 -10.91 -13.50 -16.81
N THR A 39 -11.95 -14.08 -16.19
CA THR A 39 -12.00 -15.49 -15.75
C THR A 39 -10.85 -15.87 -14.80
N ILE A 40 -10.26 -14.88 -14.13
CA ILE A 40 -9.19 -15.09 -13.17
C ILE A 40 -9.79 -15.68 -11.89
N PRO A 41 -9.17 -16.69 -11.25
CA PRO A 41 -9.69 -17.20 -9.99
C PRO A 41 -9.80 -16.09 -8.95
N LEU A 42 -10.98 -15.94 -8.33
CA LEU A 42 -11.27 -14.87 -7.37
C LEU A 42 -10.21 -14.81 -6.26
N LEU A 43 -9.84 -15.98 -5.74
CA LEU A 43 -8.84 -16.12 -4.69
C LEU A 43 -7.45 -15.63 -5.12
N LEU A 44 -7.08 -15.90 -6.37
CA LEU A 44 -5.81 -15.44 -6.93
C LEU A 44 -5.80 -13.91 -7.06
N GLY A 45 -6.88 -13.33 -7.58
CA GLY A 45 -7.03 -11.87 -7.69
C GLY A 45 -6.97 -11.17 -6.34
N LEU A 46 -7.67 -11.71 -5.34
CA LEU A 46 -7.72 -11.17 -3.98
C LEU A 46 -6.36 -11.26 -3.28
N THR A 47 -5.68 -12.39 -3.43
CA THR A 47 -4.34 -12.61 -2.86
C THR A 47 -3.33 -11.64 -3.47
N LEU A 48 -3.34 -11.47 -4.80
CA LEU A 48 -2.44 -10.55 -5.50
C LEU A 48 -2.69 -9.09 -5.08
N ALA A 49 -3.95 -8.65 -5.02
CA ALA A 49 -4.30 -7.29 -4.58
C ALA A 49 -3.83 -7.01 -3.14
N THR A 50 -4.00 -7.99 -2.26
CA THR A 50 -3.58 -7.91 -0.85
C THR A 50 -2.06 -7.83 -0.73
N ILE A 51 -1.31 -8.71 -1.42
CA ILE A 51 0.16 -8.69 -1.43
C ILE A 51 0.68 -7.35 -1.97
N LEU A 52 0.09 -6.84 -3.06
CA LEU A 52 0.49 -5.55 -3.64
C LEU A 52 0.24 -4.39 -2.68
N SER A 53 -0.89 -4.37 -1.99
CA SER A 53 -1.20 -3.34 -0.98
C SER A 53 -0.17 -3.36 0.16
N ILE A 54 0.15 -4.53 0.71
CA ILE A 54 1.15 -4.69 1.78
C ILE A 54 2.54 -4.22 1.30
N LEU A 55 2.96 -4.63 0.10
CA LEU A 55 4.24 -4.22 -0.48
C LEU A 55 4.32 -2.69 -0.69
N LEU A 56 3.22 -2.04 -1.11
CA LEU A 56 3.16 -0.59 -1.25
C LEU A 56 3.25 0.14 0.10
N PHE A 57 2.84 -0.47 1.21
CA PHE A 57 3.09 0.11 2.54
C PHE A 57 4.53 -0.10 3.03
N LEU A 58 5.18 -1.21 2.66
CA LEU A 58 6.51 -1.60 3.15
C LEU A 58 7.68 -1.01 2.34
N ILE A 59 7.61 -1.05 1.01
CA ILE A 59 8.73 -0.70 0.13
C ILE A 59 9.10 0.80 0.24
N PRO A 60 8.16 1.75 0.17
CA PRO A 60 8.50 3.17 0.18
C PRO A 60 9.28 3.64 1.42
N PRO A 61 8.91 3.29 2.67
CA PRO A 61 9.69 3.67 3.84
C PRO A 61 11.08 3.02 3.88
N ILE A 62 11.21 1.76 3.42
CA ILE A 62 12.51 1.07 3.34
C ILE A 62 13.42 1.78 2.33
N LEU A 63 12.91 2.10 1.14
CA LEU A 63 13.66 2.82 0.11
C LEU A 63 14.12 4.20 0.59
N LEU A 64 13.24 4.89 1.33
CA LEU A 64 13.53 6.21 1.88
C LEU A 64 14.64 6.17 2.95
N SER A 65 14.64 5.15 3.81
CA SER A 65 15.69 4.98 4.83
C SER A 65 17.08 4.76 4.23
N LYS A 66 17.17 4.09 3.06
CA LYS A 66 18.44 3.81 2.38
C LYS A 66 18.92 4.97 1.48
N LEU A 67 18.00 5.70 0.84
CA LEU A 67 18.34 6.68 -0.21
C LEU A 67 18.34 8.14 0.24
N CYS A 68 17.85 8.45 1.45
CA CYS A 68 17.56 9.83 1.84
C CYS A 68 18.09 10.20 3.24
N LYS A 69 19.00 11.19 3.28
CA LYS A 69 19.24 12.06 4.46
C LYS A 69 18.22 13.21 4.51
N VAL A 70 16.94 12.92 4.30
CA VAL A 70 15.87 13.94 4.30
C VAL A 70 15.53 14.31 5.75
N GLY A 71 14.97 15.51 5.96
CA GLY A 71 14.66 16.07 7.27
C GLY A 71 13.95 15.07 8.19
N LYS A 72 14.62 14.71 9.30
CA LYS A 72 14.22 13.62 10.20
C LYS A 72 12.80 13.75 10.76
N LYS A 73 12.26 14.98 10.85
CA LYS A 73 10.96 15.25 11.46
C LYS A 73 9.78 14.89 10.56
N GLU A 74 9.77 15.35 9.30
CA GLU A 74 8.68 15.07 8.35
C GLU A 74 8.61 13.58 8.00
N ILE A 75 9.77 12.92 7.83
CA ILE A 75 9.82 11.48 7.59
C ILE A 75 9.31 10.69 8.79
N LYS A 76 9.66 11.06 10.02
CA LYS A 76 9.13 10.37 11.21
C LYS A 76 7.61 10.43 11.28
N ILE A 77 7.03 11.60 10.98
CA ILE A 77 5.57 11.79 10.97
C ILE A 77 4.94 10.92 9.86
N TYR A 78 5.49 10.97 8.65
CA TYR A 78 5.03 10.10 7.55
C TYR A 78 5.09 8.62 7.93
N LEU A 79 6.22 8.17 8.50
CA LEU A 79 6.40 6.76 8.88
C LEU A 79 5.36 6.34 9.92
N GLY A 80 5.11 7.17 10.93
CA GLY A 80 4.11 6.89 11.96
C GLY A 80 2.70 6.77 11.38
N ILE A 81 2.29 7.71 10.51
CA ILE A 81 0.99 7.68 9.85
C ILE A 81 0.87 6.48 8.89
N ASN A 82 1.92 6.19 8.12
CA ASN A 82 1.98 5.05 7.21
C ASN A 82 1.91 3.72 7.96
N THR A 83 2.56 3.59 9.11
CA THR A 83 2.46 2.38 9.95
C THR A 83 1.06 2.22 10.53
N LEU A 84 0.45 3.29 11.08
CA LEU A 84 -0.91 3.20 11.65
C LEU A 84 -1.92 2.76 10.59
N ILE A 85 -1.94 3.47 9.45
CA ILE A 85 -2.89 3.18 8.36
C ILE A 85 -2.56 1.83 7.71
N GLY A 86 -1.28 1.55 7.48
CA GLY A 86 -0.84 0.27 6.92
C GLY A 86 -1.27 -0.93 7.75
N VAL A 87 -1.20 -0.85 9.09
CA VAL A 87 -1.69 -1.91 9.99
C VAL A 87 -3.20 -2.08 9.85
N VAL A 88 -3.97 -0.99 9.90
CA VAL A 88 -5.44 -1.06 9.78
C VAL A 88 -5.86 -1.67 8.45
N ILE A 89 -5.30 -1.20 7.33
CA ILE A 89 -5.62 -1.69 6.00
C ILE A 89 -5.16 -3.14 5.82
N SER A 90 -3.96 -3.49 6.27
CA SER A 90 -3.45 -4.87 6.15
C SER A 90 -4.30 -5.85 6.95
N LEU A 91 -4.70 -5.49 8.18
CA LEU A 91 -5.61 -6.33 8.98
C LEU A 91 -6.96 -6.49 8.29
N PHE A 92 -7.53 -5.42 7.75
CA PHE A 92 -8.77 -5.48 6.99
C PHE A 92 -8.65 -6.43 5.78
N SER A 93 -7.62 -6.24 4.94
CA SER A 93 -7.41 -7.10 3.77
C SER A 93 -7.14 -8.55 4.15
N LEU A 94 -6.44 -8.83 5.26
CA LEU A 94 -6.21 -10.18 5.75
C LEU A 94 -7.49 -10.84 6.26
N ILE A 95 -8.36 -10.11 6.95
CA ILE A 95 -9.68 -10.63 7.40
C ILE A 95 -10.52 -10.99 6.18
N VAL A 96 -10.56 -10.10 5.17
CA VAL A 96 -11.25 -10.37 3.91
C VAL A 96 -10.67 -11.61 3.25
N LEU A 97 -9.35 -11.71 3.08
CA LEU A 97 -8.70 -12.88 2.48
C LEU A 97 -9.00 -14.17 3.24
N ALA A 98 -8.94 -14.15 4.58
CA ALA A 98 -9.23 -15.30 5.43
C ALA A 98 -10.69 -15.75 5.30
N ALA A 99 -11.64 -14.82 5.15
CA ALA A 99 -13.05 -15.13 4.93
C ALA A 99 -13.29 -15.89 3.61
N TRP A 100 -12.38 -15.80 2.64
CA TRP A 100 -12.43 -16.53 1.36
C TRP A 100 -11.62 -17.83 1.36
N TRP A 101 -10.84 -18.11 2.41
CA TRP A 101 -10.13 -19.39 2.60
C TRP A 101 -10.89 -20.39 3.49
N GLY A 102 -11.99 -19.96 4.11
CA GLY A 102 -12.85 -20.78 4.97
C GLY A 102 -13.99 -21.45 4.24
#